data_AF-A0A1I6X3I6-F1
#
_entry.id   AF-A0A1I6X3I6-F1
#
_cell.length_a   1.000
_cell.length_b   1.000
_cell.length_c   1.000
_cell.angle_alpha   90.00
_cell.angle_beta   90.00
_cell.angle_gamma   90.00
#
_symmetry.space_group_name_H-M   'P 1'
#
loop_
_entity.id
_entity.type
_entity.pdbx_description
1 polymer ?
#
loop_
_entity_poly.entity_id
_entity_poly.type
_entity_poly.pdbx_seq_one_letter_code
_entity_poly.pdbx_strand_id
1 'polypeptide(L)'
;MTLPRPDEQRPRRVAVYGTLRSAGSAGDLMRSLASLRENDTLLAGRLYDTGQGYPAFVPTEAAPATNEGVPAEVYVLREPERSLPILDRYEGPEYLRRVRTLRDRRRCWVYVWRGSVSGMTELFHGWCES
;
A
#
# COMPACT_ATOMS: atom_id res chain seq x y z
N MET A 1 2.76 5.28 31.48
CA MET A 1 3.12 5.23 30.05
C MET A 1 3.08 3.76 29.63
N THR A 2 2.00 3.31 28.98
CA THR A 2 1.84 1.89 28.62
C THR A 2 2.62 1.62 27.34
N LEU A 3 3.59 0.71 27.38
CA LEU A 3 4.30 0.27 26.19
C LEU A 3 3.33 -0.45 25.25
N PRO A 4 3.37 -0.18 23.93
CA PRO A 4 2.51 -0.87 22.98
C PRO A 4 2.81 -2.38 22.99
N ARG A 5 1.77 -3.20 22.81
CA ARG A 5 1.91 -4.66 22.80
C ARG A 5 2.80 -5.10 21.62
N PRO A 6 3.49 -6.24 21.70
CA PRO A 6 4.32 -6.76 20.60
C PRO A 6 3.57 -6.88 19.27
N ASP A 7 2.30 -7.31 19.29
CA ASP A 7 1.44 -7.36 18.10
C ASP A 7 1.09 -5.99 17.54
N GLU A 8 1.10 -4.94 18.37
CA GLU A 8 0.95 -3.57 17.89
C GLU A 8 2.21 -3.11 17.13
N GLN A 9 3.36 -3.79 17.24
CA GLN A 9 4.57 -3.45 16.48
C GLN A 9 4.49 -3.91 15.02
N ARG A 10 3.68 -4.93 14.68
CA ARG A 10 3.53 -5.48 13.33
C ARG A 10 2.06 -5.52 12.93
N PRO A 11 1.56 -4.54 12.13
CA PRO A 11 0.16 -4.55 11.74
C PRO A 11 -0.18 -5.81 10.93
N ARG A 12 -1.40 -6.31 11.11
CA ARG A 12 -1.98 -7.36 10.24
C ARG A 12 -2.55 -6.80 8.94
N ARG A 13 -2.64 -5.47 8.83
CA ARG A 13 -3.25 -4.78 7.69
C ARG A 13 -2.20 -4.45 6.64
N VAL A 14 -2.60 -4.55 5.38
CA VAL A 14 -1.87 -4.01 4.23
C VAL A 14 -2.77 -3.02 3.49
N ALA A 15 -2.21 -1.90 3.05
CA ALA A 15 -2.90 -0.97 2.16
C ALA A 15 -2.24 -1.05 0.77
N VAL A 16 -3.05 -1.32 -0.25
CA VAL A 16 -2.60 -1.51 -1.64
C VAL A 16 -3.21 -0.44 -2.54
N TYR A 17 -2.42 0.11 -3.45
CA TYR A 17 -2.78 1.28 -4.27
C TYR A 17 -2.62 1.04 -5.78
N GLY A 18 -2.09 -0.13 -6.18
CA GLY A 18 -1.78 -0.48 -7.56
C GLY A 18 -2.44 -1.78 -8.02
N THR A 19 -1.69 -2.64 -8.69
CA THR A 19 -2.12 -3.91 -9.29
C THR A 19 -2.76 -4.89 -8.30
N LEU A 20 -2.40 -4.82 -7.00
CA LEU A 20 -2.98 -5.65 -5.93
C LEU A 20 -4.38 -5.21 -5.47
N ARG A 21 -4.88 -4.07 -5.94
CA ARG A 21 -6.27 -3.64 -5.69
C ARG A 21 -7.25 -4.65 -6.26
N SER A 22 -8.48 -4.66 -5.74
CA SER A 22 -9.51 -5.60 -6.17
C SER A 22 -9.81 -5.56 -7.68
N ALA A 23 -9.71 -4.38 -8.29
CA ALA A 23 -9.90 -4.17 -9.72
C ALA A 23 -8.59 -4.24 -10.54
N GLY A 24 -7.45 -4.52 -9.91
CA GLY A 24 -6.15 -4.62 -10.59
C GLY A 24 -5.83 -6.05 -11.00
N SER A 25 -4.88 -6.19 -11.94
CA SER A 25 -4.43 -7.47 -12.51
C SER A 25 -3.95 -8.51 -11.51
N ALA A 26 -3.53 -8.10 -10.31
CA ALA A 26 -3.09 -8.99 -9.23
C ALA A 26 -4.05 -9.01 -8.02
N GLY A 27 -5.29 -8.54 -8.19
CA GLY A 27 -6.30 -8.56 -7.13
C GLY A 27 -6.56 -9.97 -6.56
N ASP A 28 -6.42 -11.01 -7.37
CA ASP A 28 -6.62 -12.42 -6.97
C ASP A 28 -5.60 -12.89 -5.94
N LEU A 29 -4.36 -12.42 -6.07
CA LEU A 29 -3.33 -12.67 -5.07
C LEU A 29 -3.76 -12.08 -3.73
N MET A 30 -4.23 -10.83 -3.71
CA MET A 30 -4.70 -10.19 -2.49
C MET A 30 -5.92 -10.92 -1.90
N ARG A 31 -6.89 -11.33 -2.74
CA ARG A 31 -8.06 -12.12 -2.30
C ARG A 31 -7.67 -13.45 -1.65
N SER A 32 -6.61 -14.09 -2.14
CA SER A 32 -6.12 -15.36 -1.57
C SER A 32 -5.44 -15.19 -0.21
N LEU A 33 -4.81 -14.04 0.04
CA LEU A 33 -4.05 -13.76 1.27
C LEU A 33 -4.87 -13.05 2.36
N ALA A 34 -5.94 -12.34 1.99
CA ALA A 34 -6.75 -11.55 2.90
C ALA A 34 -7.85 -12.37 3.61
N SER A 35 -8.07 -12.11 4.90
CA SER A 35 -9.23 -12.62 5.64
C SER A 35 -10.47 -11.78 5.37
N LEU A 36 -10.31 -10.46 5.25
CA LEU A 36 -11.36 -9.51 4.91
C LEU A 36 -10.77 -8.23 4.30
N ARG A 37 -11.63 -7.47 3.62
CA ARG A 37 -11.38 -6.09 3.16
C ARG A 37 -12.06 -5.12 4.12
N GLU A 38 -11.33 -4.11 4.57
CA GLU A 38 -11.86 -3.01 5.37
C GLU A 38 -12.24 -1.81 4.47
N ASN A 39 -12.72 -0.74 5.09
CA ASN A 39 -12.95 0.53 4.40
C ASN A 39 -11.64 1.05 3.78
N ASP A 40 -11.79 1.57 2.57
CA ASP A 40 -10.71 2.18 1.81
C ASP A 40 -10.16 3.43 2.49
N THR A 41 -9.02 3.90 1.99
CA THR A 41 -8.31 5.05 2.56
C THR A 41 -7.60 5.85 1.48
N LEU A 42 -7.06 7.00 1.90
CA LEU A 42 -6.12 7.79 1.11
C LEU A 42 -4.75 7.74 1.78
N LEU A 43 -3.73 7.33 1.04
CA LEU A 43 -2.34 7.36 1.49
C LEU A 43 -1.73 8.74 1.24
N ALA A 44 -1.03 9.27 2.25
CA ALA A 44 -0.26 10.49 2.14
C ALA A 44 0.93 10.31 1.20
N GLY A 45 0.85 10.86 0.00
CA GLY A 45 1.92 10.75 -0.99
C GLY A 45 1.46 11.03 -2.40
N ARG A 46 2.35 10.70 -3.34
CA ARG A 46 2.12 10.80 -4.78
C ARG A 46 2.29 9.43 -5.42
N LEU A 47 1.53 9.21 -6.49
CA LEU A 47 1.58 7.99 -7.28
C LEU A 47 2.07 8.34 -8.68
N TYR A 48 2.92 7.49 -9.23
CA TYR A 48 3.49 7.66 -10.56
C TYR A 48 3.31 6.39 -11.39
N ASP A 49 3.11 6.54 -12.70
CA ASP A 49 3.21 5.45 -13.65
C ASP A 49 4.67 5.22 -14.00
N THR A 50 5.16 4.00 -13.77
CA THR A 50 6.54 3.62 -14.13
C THR A 50 6.73 3.41 -15.62
N GLY A 51 5.64 3.28 -16.39
CA GLY A 51 5.66 2.86 -17.79
C GLY A 51 5.88 1.36 -17.99
N GLN A 52 5.90 0.57 -16.89
CA GLN A 52 6.14 -0.87 -16.90
C GLN A 52 4.91 -1.70 -16.49
N GLY A 53 3.74 -1.07 -16.40
CA GLY A 53 2.50 -1.73 -15.99
C GLY A 53 2.31 -1.86 -14.47
N TYR A 54 3.06 -1.09 -13.67
CA TYR A 54 2.89 -0.99 -12.23
C TYR A 54 3.22 0.43 -11.70
N PRO A 55 2.60 0.90 -10.61
CA PRO A 55 2.81 2.27 -10.14
C PRO A 55 3.85 2.42 -9.04
N ALA A 56 4.60 3.53 -9.06
CA ALA A 56 5.52 3.94 -8.02
C ALA A 56 4.83 4.87 -7.00
N PHE A 57 4.69 4.42 -5.75
CA PHE A 57 4.19 5.26 -4.65
C PHE A 57 5.33 5.91 -3.86
N VAL A 58 5.30 7.24 -3.75
CA VAL A 58 6.24 8.03 -2.96
C VAL A 58 5.49 8.68 -1.80
N PRO A 59 5.79 8.30 -0.54
CA PRO A 59 5.09 8.88 0.61
C PRO A 59 5.49 10.33 0.83
N THR A 60 4.56 11.13 1.34
CA THR A 60 4.84 12.46 1.91
C THR A 60 4.68 12.41 3.42
N GLU A 61 5.52 13.17 4.15
CA GLU A 61 5.45 13.25 5.61
C GLU A 61 4.34 14.23 6.08
N ALA A 62 3.86 15.09 5.19
CA ALA A 62 2.72 15.96 5.48
C ALA A 62 1.42 15.15 5.49
N ALA A 63 0.58 15.38 6.50
CA ALA A 63 -0.79 14.90 6.48
C ALA A 63 -1.50 15.55 5.29
N PRO A 64 -2.10 14.78 4.37
CA PRO A 64 -2.76 15.35 3.22
C PRO A 64 -3.98 16.19 3.66
N ALA A 65 -4.36 17.16 2.83
CA ALA A 65 -5.64 17.84 2.99
C ALA A 65 -6.79 16.81 2.98
N THR A 66 -7.99 17.24 3.40
CA THR A 66 -9.10 16.34 3.78
C THR A 66 -9.48 15.28 2.74
N ASN A 67 -9.18 15.53 1.45
CA ASN A 67 -9.49 14.68 0.30
C ASN A 67 -8.30 14.50 -0.67
N GLU A 68 -7.07 14.71 -0.19
CA GLU A 68 -5.87 14.58 -1.01
C GLU A 68 -5.13 13.28 -0.69
N GLY A 69 -4.46 12.70 -1.67
CA GLY A 69 -3.65 11.50 -1.50
C GLY A 69 -4.02 10.37 -2.46
N VAL A 70 -3.33 9.24 -2.29
CA VAL A 70 -3.42 8.10 -3.21
C VAL A 70 -4.53 7.15 -2.74
N PRO A 71 -5.56 6.87 -3.57
CA PRO A 71 -6.57 5.87 -3.26
C PRO A 71 -5.96 4.50 -2.98
N ALA A 72 -6.30 3.92 -1.84
CA ALA A 72 -5.81 2.61 -1.44
C ALA A 72 -6.90 1.75 -0.79
N GLU A 73 -6.83 0.46 -1.08
CA GLU A 73 -7.70 -0.56 -0.50
C GLU A 73 -7.00 -1.21 0.69
N VAL A 74 -7.73 -1.42 1.79
CA VAL A 74 -7.16 -1.95 3.03
C VAL A 74 -7.64 -3.38 3.25
N TYR A 75 -6.68 -4.29 3.45
CA TYR A 75 -6.94 -5.70 3.69
C TYR A 75 -6.33 -6.15 5.02
N VAL A 76 -7.02 -7.04 5.72
CA VAL A 76 -6.47 -7.77 6.86
C VAL A 76 -5.91 -9.10 6.35
N LEU A 77 -4.64 -9.39 6.62
CA LEU A 77 -3.99 -10.64 6.21
C LEU A 77 -4.42 -11.81 7.10
N ARG A 78 -4.69 -12.98 6.50
CA ARG A 78 -5.00 -14.22 7.24
C ARG A 78 -3.84 -14.60 8.16
N GLU A 79 -2.65 -14.73 7.57
CA GLU A 79 -1.42 -15.15 8.24
C GLU A 79 -0.28 -14.21 7.83
N PRO A 80 -0.13 -13.03 8.47
CA PRO A 80 0.84 -12.01 8.07
C PRO A 80 2.25 -12.58 7.86
N GLU A 81 2.72 -13.45 8.74
CA GLU A 81 4.05 -14.06 8.69
C GLU A 81 4.29 -14.87 7.40
N ARG A 82 3.23 -15.43 6.80
CA ARG A 82 3.28 -16.19 5.55
C ARG A 82 2.93 -15.33 4.33
N SER A 83 1.95 -14.44 4.46
CA SER A 83 1.49 -13.56 3.38
C SER A 83 2.51 -12.49 3.01
N LEU A 84 3.20 -11.92 4.00
CA LEU A 84 4.15 -10.83 3.81
C LEU A 84 5.34 -11.22 2.91
N PRO A 85 6.01 -12.37 3.09
CA PRO A 85 7.04 -12.83 2.16
C PRO A 85 6.57 -13.08 0.73
N ILE A 86 5.30 -13.50 0.54
CA ILE A 86 4.71 -13.69 -0.78
C ILE A 86 4.55 -12.34 -1.48
N LEU A 87 4.02 -11.34 -0.75
CA LEU A 87 3.90 -9.98 -1.25
C LEU A 87 5.26 -9.34 -1.52
N ASP A 88 6.26 -9.55 -0.66
CA ASP A 88 7.64 -9.07 -0.88
C ASP A 88 8.22 -9.62 -2.19
N ARG A 89 7.96 -10.90 -2.50
CA ARG A 89 8.39 -11.52 -3.76
C ARG A 89 7.66 -10.96 -4.97
N TYR A 90 6.36 -10.71 -4.85
CA TYR A 90 5.54 -10.15 -5.92
C TYR A 90 5.96 -8.72 -6.25
N GLU A 91 6.10 -7.87 -5.24
CA GLU A 91 6.49 -6.46 -5.39
C GLU A 91 7.95 -6.32 -5.84
N GLY A 92 8.82 -7.24 -5.42
CA GLY A 92 10.21 -7.27 -5.85
C GLY A 92 11.08 -6.20 -5.18
N PRO A 93 12.35 -6.09 -5.62
CA PRO A 93 13.38 -5.31 -4.93
C PRO A 93 13.21 -3.79 -5.06
N GLU A 94 12.39 -3.34 -6.00
CA GLU A 94 12.10 -1.93 -6.30
C GLU A 94 11.26 -1.25 -5.20
N TYR A 95 10.56 -2.05 -4.38
CA TYR A 95 9.74 -1.56 -3.29
C TYR A 95 10.35 -1.89 -1.93
N LEU A 96 10.07 -1.03 -0.95
CA LEU A 96 10.27 -1.31 0.47
C LEU A 96 8.93 -1.43 1.16
N ARG A 97 8.73 -2.52 1.90
CA ARG A 97 7.61 -2.60 2.82
C ARG A 97 7.87 -1.73 4.06
N ARG A 98 6.96 -0.79 4.34
CA ARG A 98 7.02 0.12 5.50
C ARG A 98 5.71 0.10 6.26
N VAL A 99 5.77 0.30 7.58
CA VAL A 99 4.56 0.58 8.37
C VAL A 99 4.23 2.07 8.23
N ARG A 100 2.96 2.34 7.92
CA ARG A 100 2.40 3.70 7.90
C ARG A 100 1.16 3.75 8.78
N THR A 101 0.97 4.89 9.42
CA THR A 101 -0.24 5.19 10.20
C THR A 101 -1.18 5.97 9.30
N LEU A 102 -2.34 5.40 9.01
CA LEU A 102 -3.41 6.04 8.26
C LEU A 102 -4.04 7.16 9.08
N ARG A 103 -4.79 8.04 8.41
CA ARG A 103 -5.45 9.19 9.06
C ARG A 103 -6.45 8.77 10.14
N ASP A 104 -7.13 7.65 9.95
CA ASP A 104 -8.05 7.05 10.93
C ASP A 104 -7.32 6.25 12.04
N ARG A 105 -6.00 6.39 12.14
CA ARG A 105 -5.10 5.75 13.10
C ARG A 105 -4.90 4.25 12.90
N ARG A 106 -5.47 3.63 11.87
CA ARG A 106 -5.10 2.26 11.50
C ARG A 106 -3.63 2.25 11.08
N ARG A 107 -2.89 1.22 11.50
CA ARG A 107 -1.52 0.98 11.03
C ARG A 107 -1.55 -0.12 9.97
N CYS A 108 -0.90 0.14 8.85
CA CYS A 108 -0.86 -0.77 7.71
C CYS A 108 0.58 -0.92 7.19
N TRP A 109 0.89 -2.09 6.65
CA TRP A 109 1.99 -2.25 5.72
C TRP A 109 1.64 -1.56 4.40
N VAL A 110 2.63 -0.87 3.83
CA VAL A 110 2.55 -0.20 2.54
C VAL A 110 3.87 -0.46 1.81
N TYR A 111 3.80 -0.83 0.54
CA TYR A 111 4.98 -0.89 -0.32
C TYR A 111 5.30 0.53 -0.81
N VAL A 112 6.55 0.95 -0.72
CA VAL A 112 6.97 2.30 -1.15
C VAL A 112 8.08 2.18 -2.18
N TRP A 113 8.02 3.00 -3.21
CA TRP A 113 9.02 3.04 -4.27
C TRP A 113 10.39 3.44 -3.72
N ARG A 114 11.45 2.74 -4.13
CA ARG A 114 12.84 3.05 -3.73
C ARG A 114 13.59 3.91 -4.72
N GLY A 115 13.21 3.83 -5.98
CA GLY A 115 13.95 4.44 -7.08
C GLY A 115 13.67 5.93 -7.24
N SER A 116 14.34 6.52 -8.23
CA SER A 116 13.93 7.84 -8.74
C SER A 116 12.58 7.71 -9.45
N VAL A 117 11.82 8.81 -9.46
CA VAL A 117 10.61 8.98 -10.27
C VAL A 117 10.83 9.91 -11.48
N SER A 118 12.09 10.28 -11.75
CA SER A 118 12.43 11.10 -12.92
C SER A 118 11.94 10.46 -14.21
N GLY A 119 11.16 11.20 -15.00
CA GLY A 119 10.59 10.73 -16.27
C GLY A 119 9.29 9.94 -16.13
N MET A 120 8.79 9.70 -14.91
CA MET A 120 7.51 9.05 -14.68
C MET A 120 6.35 10.05 -14.71
N THR A 121 5.18 9.61 -15.15
CA THR A 121 3.95 10.43 -15.17
C THR A 121 3.25 10.35 -13.83
N GLU A 122 2.90 11.49 -13.23
CA GLU A 122 2.13 11.51 -11.99
C GLU A 122 0.65 11.14 -12.22
N LEU A 123 0.09 10.33 -11.32
CA LEU A 123 -1.27 9.78 -11.38
C LEU A 123 -2.15 10.37 -10.27
N PHE A 124 -2.84 11.48 -10.57
CA PHE A 124 -3.67 12.19 -9.59
C PHE A 124 -4.93 11.43 -9.14
N HIS A 125 -5.42 10.49 -9.95
CA HIS A 125 -6.66 9.74 -9.68
C HIS A 125 -6.41 8.31 -9.21
N GLY A 126 -5.16 7.97 -8.88
CA GLY A 126 -4.74 6.63 -8.52
C GLY A 126 -4.46 5.73 -9.73
N TRP A 127 -4.15 4.46 -9.46
CA TRP A 127 -3.88 3.48 -10.50
C TRP A 127 -5.16 3.08 -11.22
N CYS A 128 -5.16 3.23 -12.54
CA CYS A 128 -6.12 2.63 -13.46
C CYS A 128 -5.29 1.87 -14.49
N GLU A 129 -5.55 0.59 -14.65
CA GLU A 129 -4.95 -0.18 -15.74
C GLU A 129 -5.53 0.36 -17.05
N SER A 130 -4.65 0.68 -17.98
CA SER A 130 -4.98 1.15 -19.33
C SER A 130 -5.22 0.00 -20.30
#